data_AF-A0A3P7KJT2-F1
#
_entry.id   AF-A0A3P7KJT2-F1
#
_cell.length_a   1.000
_cell.length_b   1.000
_cell.length_c   1.000
_cell.angle_alpha   90.00
_cell.angle_beta   90.00
_cell.angle_gamma   90.00
#
_symmetry.space_group_name_H-M   'P 1'
#
loop_
_entity.id
_entity.type
_entity.pdbx_description
1 polymer ?
#
loop_
_entity_poly.entity_id
_entity_poly.type
_entity_poly.pdbx_seq_one_letter_code
_entity_poly.pdbx_strand_id
1 'polypeptide(L)'
;MINHSTEVILTYFYAKKSLLFRITIEHTSESSTLTVDNDACTIHAQRKLATNPVQKFVHVFTDIVFIPVGLNSPTDPKPFVYTFVGGIEREIPSNDGSMVLRPIYQCAVPDLLGCLRGLRIGGEMVDLRHTQHGYRPNDPKLVRTGCELGCSSLDCKNNGHCSVAWRENTDVTCDCSRTSYTGTDCTVDNGLNLAANSQFTFDIDRYLSRYILTP
;
A
#
# COMPACT_ATOMS: atom_id res chain seq x y z
N MET A 1 -30.04 7.75 10.93
CA MET A 1 -28.67 8.28 11.14
C MET A 1 -27.80 7.13 11.56
N ILE A 2 -27.02 6.56 10.65
CA ILE A 2 -26.11 5.46 10.99
C ILE A 2 -24.72 6.08 10.96
N ASN A 3 -24.10 6.20 12.15
CA ASN A 3 -22.68 6.46 12.24
C ASN A 3 -21.98 5.26 11.63
N HIS A 4 -21.32 5.45 10.49
CA HIS A 4 -20.53 4.40 9.87
C HIS A 4 -19.08 4.64 10.27
N SER A 5 -18.57 3.78 11.16
CA SER A 5 -17.17 3.71 11.52
C SER A 5 -16.50 2.58 10.74
N THR A 6 -15.38 2.84 10.09
CA THR A 6 -14.52 1.78 9.54
C THR A 6 -13.23 1.78 10.33
N GLU A 7 -12.86 0.63 10.88
CA GLU A 7 -11.60 0.46 11.59
C GLU A 7 -10.77 -0.60 10.86
N VAL A 8 -9.48 -0.33 10.67
CA VAL A 8 -8.56 -1.27 10.05
C VAL A 8 -7.20 -1.14 10.69
N ILE A 9 -6.56 -2.27 10.99
CA ILE A 9 -5.20 -2.29 11.51
C ILE A 9 -4.28 -2.63 10.35
N LEU A 10 -3.48 -1.65 9.93
CA LEU A 10 -2.42 -1.85 8.96
C LEU A 10 -1.14 -2.24 9.70
N THR A 11 -0.41 -3.18 9.13
CA THR A 11 0.95 -3.49 9.61
C THR A 11 1.91 -3.08 8.51
N TYR A 12 2.77 -2.12 8.85
CA TYR A 12 3.83 -1.66 7.98
C TYR A 12 5.17 -2.08 8.59
N PHE A 13 6.10 -2.50 7.74
CA PHE A 13 7.39 -2.97 8.19
C PHE A 13 8.45 -1.95 7.86
N TYR A 14 9.13 -1.50 8.91
CA TYR A 14 10.25 -0.58 8.81
C TYR A 14 11.37 -1.05 9.71
N ALA A 15 12.56 -1.25 9.14
CA ALA A 15 13.82 -1.37 9.89
C ALA A 15 13.85 -2.53 10.89
N LYS A 16 13.57 -3.75 10.46
CA LYS A 16 13.48 -4.94 11.33
C LYS A 16 12.37 -4.88 12.42
N LYS A 17 11.56 -3.81 12.48
CA LYS A 17 10.40 -3.71 13.37
C LYS A 17 9.11 -3.81 12.59
N SER A 18 8.24 -4.71 13.03
CA SER A 18 6.83 -4.67 12.66
C SER A 18 6.19 -3.52 13.43
N LEU A 19 5.82 -2.46 12.72
CA LEU A 19 5.07 -1.35 13.29
C LEU A 19 3.61 -1.53 12.90
N LEU A 20 2.77 -1.55 13.92
CA LEU A 20 1.33 -1.72 13.78
C LEU A 20 0.70 -0.33 13.88
N PHE A 21 -0.03 0.05 12.85
CA PHE A 21 -0.79 1.29 12.79
C PHE A 21 -2.28 0.94 12.85
N ARG A 22 -2.96 1.45 13.88
CA ARG A 22 -4.41 1.36 13.99
C ARG A 22 -5.02 2.55 13.29
N ILE A 23 -5.74 2.30 12.19
CA ILE A 23 -6.43 3.35 11.43
C ILE A 23 -7.91 3.23 11.71
N THR A 24 -8.53 4.34 12.10
CA THR A 24 -9.98 4.42 12.31
C THR A 24 -10.51 5.61 11.54
N ILE A 25 -11.54 5.39 10.74
CA ILE A 25 -12.27 6.44 10.02
C ILE A 25 -13.70 6.45 10.56
N GLU A 26 -14.08 7.56 11.18
CA GLU A 26 -15.42 7.74 11.72
C GLU A 26 -16.14 8.88 11.00
N HIS A 27 -17.36 8.63 10.57
CA HIS A 27 -18.21 9.62 9.94
C HIS A 27 -19.44 9.90 10.79
N THR A 28 -19.68 11.19 11.03
CA THR A 28 -20.94 11.71 11.56
C THR A 28 -21.68 12.50 10.48
N SER A 29 -22.81 13.11 10.80
CA SER A 29 -23.51 14.04 9.88
C SER A 29 -22.73 15.33 9.63
N GLU A 30 -21.84 15.73 10.55
CA GLU A 30 -21.20 17.05 10.60
C GLU A 30 -19.67 17.00 10.58
N SER A 31 -19.09 15.82 10.69
CA SER A 31 -17.64 15.65 10.73
C SER A 31 -17.19 14.32 10.14
N SER A 32 -15.92 14.28 9.74
CA SER A 32 -15.20 13.05 9.41
C SER A 32 -13.85 13.06 10.12
N THR A 33 -13.59 12.02 10.88
CA THR A 33 -12.38 11.89 11.70
C THR A 33 -11.54 10.73 11.18
N LEU A 34 -10.29 11.00 10.83
CA LEU A 34 -9.26 9.99 10.61
C LEU A 34 -8.38 9.93 11.86
N THR A 35 -8.29 8.76 12.48
CA THR A 35 -7.40 8.48 13.60
C THR A 35 -6.32 7.50 13.15
N VAL A 36 -5.07 7.82 13.43
CA VAL A 36 -3.91 6.93 13.24
C VAL A 36 -3.24 6.79 14.59
N ASP A 37 -3.34 5.60 15.17
CA ASP A 37 -2.91 5.26 16.53
C ASP A 37 -3.52 6.18 17.60
N ASN A 38 -2.78 7.21 18.02
CA ASN A 38 -3.18 8.19 19.04
C ASN A 38 -3.44 9.58 18.45
N ASP A 39 -3.10 9.79 17.18
CA ASP A 39 -3.27 11.07 16.50
C ASP A 39 -4.59 11.07 15.73
N ALA A 40 -5.31 12.18 15.77
CA ALA A 40 -6.58 12.34 15.08
C ALA A 40 -6.62 13.64 14.28
N CYS A 41 -7.13 13.54 13.04
CA CYS A 41 -7.41 14.66 12.17
C CYS A 41 -8.90 14.67 11.85
N THR A 42 -9.57 15.80 12.11
CA THR A 42 -11.02 15.95 11.92
C THR A 42 -11.33 17.05 10.92
N ILE A 43 -12.16 16.73 9.95
CA ILE A 43 -12.76 17.71 9.03
C ILE A 43 -14.17 18.00 9.55
N HIS A 44 -14.42 19.24 9.96
CA HIS A 44 -15.72 19.71 10.43
C HIS A 44 -16.51 20.31 9.27
N ALA A 45 -17.27 19.46 8.58
CA ALA A 45 -18.16 19.87 7.50
C ALA A 45 -19.29 18.84 7.34
N GLN A 46 -20.47 19.32 6.96
CA GLN A 46 -21.60 18.44 6.69
C GLN A 46 -21.25 17.44 5.58
N ARG A 47 -21.52 16.16 5.83
CA ARG A 47 -21.21 15.12 4.84
C ARG A 47 -22.21 15.20 3.68
N LYS A 48 -21.70 15.56 2.49
CA LYS A 48 -22.47 15.48 1.25
C LYS A 48 -22.16 14.17 0.54
N LEU A 49 -23.07 13.20 0.65
CA LEU A 49 -22.97 11.95 -0.10
C LEU A 49 -23.21 12.22 -1.59
N ALA A 50 -22.36 11.65 -2.44
CA ALA A 50 -22.57 11.72 -3.88
C ALA A 50 -23.78 10.84 -4.25
N THR A 51 -24.75 11.44 -4.94
CA THR A 51 -25.94 10.73 -5.44
C THR A 51 -25.69 10.02 -6.78
N ASN A 52 -24.67 10.48 -7.51
CA ASN A 52 -24.19 9.89 -8.75
C ASN A 52 -22.78 9.33 -8.54
N PRO A 53 -22.35 8.32 -9.32
CA PRO A 53 -20.98 7.83 -9.28
C PRO A 53 -19.99 8.99 -9.42
N VAL A 54 -19.08 9.12 -8.45
CA VAL A 54 -18.03 10.14 -8.48
C VAL A 54 -17.03 9.75 -9.57
N GLN A 55 -17.06 10.45 -10.70
CA GLN A 55 -16.19 10.16 -11.84
C GLN A 55 -14.78 10.75 -11.68
N LYS A 56 -14.59 11.69 -10.75
CA LYS A 56 -13.32 12.36 -10.46
C LYS A 56 -13.23 12.68 -8.98
N PHE A 57 -12.19 12.17 -8.30
CA PHE A 57 -11.82 12.62 -6.98
C PHE A 57 -10.89 13.83 -7.12
N VAL A 58 -11.03 14.81 -6.24
CA VAL A 58 -10.20 16.02 -6.31
C VAL A 58 -8.93 15.77 -5.50
N HIS A 59 -7.76 16.06 -6.07
CA HIS A 59 -6.45 16.00 -5.41
C HIS A 59 -5.96 14.62 -4.92
N VAL A 60 -6.32 13.51 -5.57
CA VAL A 60 -5.82 12.16 -5.21
C VAL A 60 -4.72 11.64 -6.16
N PHE A 61 -4.32 12.45 -7.15
CA PHE A 61 -3.40 12.14 -8.26
C PHE A 61 -4.03 11.21 -9.33
N THR A 62 -4.83 11.85 -10.20
CA THR A 62 -5.31 11.40 -11.53
C THR A 62 -6.17 10.12 -11.59
N ASP A 63 -7.42 10.21 -11.15
CA ASP A 63 -8.41 9.12 -11.27
C ASP A 63 -8.82 8.84 -12.73
N ILE A 64 -9.19 7.57 -13.02
CA ILE A 64 -10.59 7.19 -13.31
C ILE A 64 -10.78 5.70 -12.94
N VAL A 65 -11.78 5.39 -12.10
CA VAL A 65 -12.37 4.05 -11.97
C VAL A 65 -13.56 3.95 -12.93
N PHE A 66 -13.35 3.31 -14.09
CA PHE A 66 -14.46 2.86 -14.93
C PHE A 66 -15.00 1.56 -14.35
N ILE A 67 -16.30 1.42 -14.19
CA ILE A 67 -16.94 0.14 -13.88
C ILE A 67 -17.69 -0.24 -15.16
N PRO A 68 -17.35 -1.34 -15.85
CA PRO A 68 -18.07 -1.75 -17.04
C PRO A 68 -19.53 -1.99 -16.75
N VAL A 69 -20.36 -1.42 -17.61
CA VAL A 69 -21.77 -1.75 -17.66
C VAL A 69 -21.86 -3.11 -18.35
N GLY A 70 -22.48 -4.10 -17.69
CA GLY A 70 -22.77 -5.38 -18.34
C GLY A 70 -23.61 -5.18 -19.60
N LEU A 71 -23.44 -6.06 -20.59
CA LEU A 71 -24.18 -6.01 -21.86
C LEU A 71 -25.72 -6.04 -21.70
N ASN A 72 -26.20 -6.48 -20.53
CA ASN A 72 -27.61 -6.45 -20.15
C ASN A 72 -27.78 -5.63 -18.87
N SER A 73 -28.51 -4.51 -18.96
CA SER A 73 -28.98 -3.82 -17.76
C SER A 73 -29.94 -4.74 -16.99
N PRO A 74 -29.73 -4.97 -15.68
CA PRO A 74 -30.69 -5.70 -14.87
C PRO A 74 -32.05 -4.99 -14.94
N THR A 75 -33.14 -5.76 -15.09
CA THR A 75 -34.51 -5.23 -15.07
C THR A 75 -34.93 -4.70 -13.68
N ASP A 76 -34.20 -5.06 -12.62
CA ASP A 76 -34.37 -4.57 -11.26
C ASP A 76 -33.01 -4.57 -10.50
N PRO A 77 -32.16 -3.54 -10.69
CA PRO A 77 -30.88 -3.47 -10.02
C PRO A 77 -31.09 -3.15 -8.55
N LYS A 78 -30.88 -4.14 -7.67
CA LYS A 78 -30.77 -3.88 -6.24
C LYS A 78 -29.51 -3.05 -5.96
N PRO A 79 -29.57 -2.02 -5.10
CA PRO A 79 -28.38 -1.28 -4.72
C PRO A 79 -27.40 -2.22 -4.00
N PHE A 80 -26.17 -2.29 -4.48
CA PHE A 80 -25.08 -3.01 -3.84
C PHE A 80 -23.88 -2.08 -3.67
N VAL A 81 -23.06 -2.33 -2.64
CA VAL A 81 -21.83 -1.59 -2.38
C VAL A 81 -20.68 -2.58 -2.37
N TYR A 82 -19.69 -2.36 -3.23
CA TYR A 82 -18.41 -3.07 -3.18
C TYR A 82 -17.40 -2.26 -2.39
N THR A 83 -16.58 -2.94 -1.60
CA THR A 83 -15.40 -2.36 -0.95
C THR A 83 -14.19 -3.17 -1.37
N PHE A 84 -13.23 -2.51 -2.02
CA PHE A 84 -11.96 -3.11 -2.39
C PHE A 84 -10.96 -2.88 -1.28
N VAL A 85 -10.23 -3.93 -0.89
CA VAL A 85 -9.25 -3.87 0.19
C VAL A 85 -7.93 -4.39 -0.35
N GLY A 86 -6.89 -3.56 -0.24
CA GLY A 86 -5.52 -3.94 -0.59
C GLY A 86 -5.16 -3.79 -2.07
N GLY A 87 -6.13 -3.61 -2.97
CA GLY A 87 -5.85 -3.40 -4.38
C GLY A 87 -7.05 -3.73 -5.26
N ILE A 88 -6.86 -3.61 -6.56
CA ILE A 88 -7.85 -4.00 -7.56
C ILE A 88 -7.21 -4.93 -8.59
N GLU A 89 -7.93 -5.98 -8.99
CA GLU A 89 -7.49 -6.84 -10.09
C GLU A 89 -7.58 -6.05 -11.41
N ARG A 90 -6.43 -5.88 -12.06
CA ARG A 90 -6.31 -5.22 -13.37
C ARG A 90 -6.41 -6.28 -14.47
N GLU A 91 -6.86 -5.88 -15.65
CA GLU A 91 -6.96 -6.80 -16.80
C GLU A 91 -5.66 -7.61 -16.99
N ILE A 92 -5.79 -8.92 -17.02
CA ILE A 92 -4.77 -9.82 -17.53
C ILE A 92 -5.28 -10.24 -18.92
N PRO A 93 -4.60 -9.88 -20.02
CA PRO A 93 -4.94 -10.40 -21.33
C PRO A 93 -4.86 -11.93 -21.24
N SER A 94 -5.93 -12.63 -21.62
CA SER A 94 -5.84 -14.07 -21.76
C SER A 94 -4.91 -14.39 -22.92
N ASN A 95 -4.06 -15.41 -22.73
CA ASN A 95 -3.12 -15.85 -23.76
C ASN A 95 -3.83 -16.43 -25.00
N ASP A 96 -5.15 -16.68 -24.94
CA ASP A 96 -5.97 -17.25 -26.02
C ASP A 96 -6.81 -16.19 -26.78
N GLY A 97 -6.69 -14.91 -26.43
CA GLY A 97 -7.47 -13.82 -27.03
C GLY A 97 -8.94 -13.76 -26.62
N SER A 98 -9.40 -14.62 -25.69
CA SER A 98 -10.75 -14.56 -25.13
C SER A 98 -10.93 -13.39 -24.15
N MET A 99 -11.87 -12.49 -24.43
CA MET A 99 -12.22 -11.45 -23.46
C MET A 99 -13.09 -12.05 -22.37
N VAL A 100 -12.55 -12.15 -21.15
CA VAL A 100 -13.36 -12.49 -19.98
C VAL A 100 -14.28 -11.30 -19.70
N LEU A 101 -15.59 -11.46 -19.90
CA LEU A 101 -16.61 -10.44 -19.61
C LEU A 101 -16.72 -10.21 -18.09
N ARG A 102 -15.82 -9.41 -17.53
CA ARG A 102 -15.81 -8.97 -16.13
C ARG A 102 -15.72 -7.45 -16.04
N PRO A 103 -16.21 -6.86 -14.95
CA PRO A 103 -15.93 -5.47 -14.66
C PRO A 103 -14.41 -5.23 -14.56
N ILE A 104 -13.91 -4.28 -15.33
CA ILE A 104 -12.54 -3.81 -15.42
C ILE A 104 -12.47 -2.58 -14.54
N TYR A 105 -11.73 -2.65 -13.45
CA TYR A 105 -11.51 -1.47 -12.61
C TYR A 105 -10.17 -0.86 -13.02
N GLN A 106 -10.17 0.44 -13.34
CA GLN A 106 -8.95 1.20 -13.53
C GLN A 106 -8.71 2.03 -12.27
N CYS A 107 -7.51 2.00 -11.71
CA CYS A 107 -7.19 2.82 -10.54
C CYS A 107 -5.73 3.26 -10.62
N ALA A 108 -5.51 4.56 -10.47
CA ALA A 108 -4.17 5.12 -10.39
C ALA A 108 -3.51 4.87 -9.02
N VAL A 109 -4.32 4.57 -7.99
CA VAL A 109 -3.81 4.19 -6.68
C VAL A 109 -3.09 2.85 -6.80
N PRO A 110 -1.81 2.77 -6.39
CA PRO A 110 -1.07 1.51 -6.35
C PRO A 110 -1.72 0.52 -5.37
N ASP A 111 -1.53 -0.77 -5.63
CA ASP A 111 -1.97 -1.80 -4.70
C ASP A 111 -1.18 -1.68 -3.38
N LEU A 112 -1.85 -2.03 -2.28
CA LEU A 112 -1.26 -2.05 -0.95
C LEU A 112 -0.27 -3.22 -0.88
N LEU A 113 0.99 -2.87 -0.72
CA LEU A 113 2.06 -3.81 -0.45
C LEU A 113 2.35 -3.81 1.05
N GLY A 114 1.82 -4.81 1.76
CA GLY A 114 1.87 -4.83 3.21
C GLY A 114 1.02 -5.95 3.82
N CYS A 115 0.84 -5.88 5.14
CA CYS A 115 -0.14 -6.73 5.82
C CYS A 115 -1.28 -5.89 6.39
N LEU A 116 -2.46 -6.50 6.42
CA LEU A 116 -3.67 -5.89 6.94
C LEU A 116 -4.37 -6.91 7.84
N ARG A 117 -4.88 -6.44 8.99
CA ARG A 117 -5.63 -7.27 9.94
C ARG A 117 -6.72 -6.45 10.63
N GLY A 118 -7.64 -7.14 11.29
CA GLY A 118 -8.64 -6.51 12.15
C GLY A 118 -9.55 -5.52 11.42
N LEU A 119 -9.90 -5.80 10.16
CA LEU A 119 -10.85 -4.96 9.41
C LEU A 119 -12.24 -5.08 10.05
N ARG A 120 -12.77 -3.95 10.49
CA ARG A 120 -14.13 -3.79 10.99
C ARG A 120 -14.85 -2.73 10.17
N ILE A 121 -16.02 -3.07 9.63
CA ILE A 121 -16.86 -2.14 8.89
C ILE A 121 -18.16 -1.98 9.68
N GLY A 122 -18.42 -0.77 10.17
CA GLY A 122 -19.40 -0.53 11.22
C GLY A 122 -19.01 -1.27 12.51
N GLY A 123 -19.93 -2.11 12.99
CA GLY A 123 -19.72 -3.01 14.13
C GLY A 123 -19.29 -4.43 13.75
N GLU A 124 -19.24 -4.76 12.46
CA GLU A 124 -19.02 -6.13 11.98
C GLU A 124 -17.54 -6.36 11.63
N MET A 125 -16.98 -7.46 12.15
CA MET A 125 -15.62 -7.90 11.83
C MET A 125 -15.63 -8.67 10.50
N VAL A 126 -14.80 -8.24 9.56
CA VAL A 126 -14.70 -8.86 8.24
C VAL A 126 -13.54 -9.86 8.25
N ASP A 127 -13.82 -11.16 8.07
CA ASP A 127 -12.77 -12.17 7.91
C ASP A 127 -12.17 -12.11 6.49
N LEU A 128 -10.95 -11.57 6.41
CA LEU A 128 -10.19 -11.42 5.17
C LEU A 128 -9.50 -12.70 4.70
N ARG A 129 -9.45 -13.74 5.54
CA ARG A 129 -8.87 -15.06 5.22
C ARG A 129 -9.92 -15.96 4.56
N HIS A 130 -11.14 -15.90 5.10
CA HIS A 130 -12.28 -16.71 4.66
C HIS A 130 -13.48 -15.79 4.39
N THR A 131 -13.42 -15.05 3.27
CA THR A 131 -14.47 -14.09 2.92
C THR A 131 -15.74 -14.83 2.53
N GLN A 132 -16.74 -14.83 3.42
CA GLN A 132 -18.09 -15.38 3.13
C GLN A 132 -18.85 -14.54 2.09
N HIS A 133 -18.57 -13.24 2.02
CA HIS A 133 -19.31 -12.25 1.21
C HIS A 133 -18.40 -11.47 0.27
N GLY A 134 -17.48 -12.14 -0.44
CA GLY A 134 -16.60 -11.46 -1.37
C GLY A 134 -15.68 -12.41 -2.15
N TYR A 135 -14.76 -11.80 -2.90
CA TYR A 135 -13.72 -12.50 -3.63
C TYR A 135 -12.36 -12.23 -2.97
N ARG A 136 -11.61 -13.30 -2.78
CA ARG A 136 -10.21 -13.26 -2.34
C ARG A 136 -9.37 -13.97 -3.41
N PRO A 137 -8.33 -13.34 -3.97
CA PRO A 137 -7.41 -14.02 -4.87
C PRO A 137 -6.77 -15.22 -4.18
N ASN A 138 -6.75 -16.36 -4.87
CA ASN A 138 -6.12 -17.59 -4.38
C ASN A 138 -4.63 -17.68 -4.75
N ASP A 139 -4.12 -16.74 -5.55
CA ASP A 139 -2.70 -16.69 -5.90
C ASP A 139 -1.86 -16.25 -4.68
N PRO A 140 -1.00 -17.12 -4.13
CA PRO A 140 -0.15 -16.77 -2.99
C PRO A 140 0.88 -15.68 -3.31
N LYS A 141 1.14 -15.38 -4.60
CA LYS A 141 1.97 -14.24 -5.02
C LYS A 141 1.25 -12.90 -4.82
N LEU A 142 -0.08 -12.89 -4.82
CA LEU A 142 -0.89 -11.70 -4.62
C LEU A 142 -1.29 -11.53 -3.15
N VAL A 143 -1.83 -12.59 -2.52
CA VAL A 143 -2.26 -12.52 -1.12
C VAL A 143 -1.96 -13.80 -0.36
N ARG A 144 -1.25 -13.68 0.76
CA ARG A 144 -0.91 -14.79 1.65
C ARG A 144 -1.54 -14.61 3.03
N THR A 145 -1.91 -15.72 3.68
CA THR A 145 -2.36 -15.69 5.08
C THR A 145 -1.14 -15.63 6.00
N GLY A 146 -1.23 -14.81 7.04
CA GLY A 146 -0.11 -14.55 7.94
C GLY A 146 0.74 -13.36 7.48
N CYS A 147 1.58 -12.86 8.38
CA CYS A 147 2.37 -11.66 8.17
C CYS A 147 3.82 -11.84 8.65
N GLU A 148 4.42 -12.96 8.22
CA GLU A 148 5.82 -13.24 8.48
C GLU A 148 6.63 -12.84 7.24
N LEU A 149 7.51 -11.86 7.40
CA LEU A 149 8.26 -11.25 6.29
C LEU A 149 9.76 -11.61 6.26
N GLY A 150 10.17 -12.71 6.89
CA GLY A 150 11.53 -13.25 6.77
C GLY A 150 12.69 -12.37 7.27
N CYS A 151 12.44 -11.14 7.74
CA CYS A 151 13.47 -10.33 8.43
C CYS A 151 13.93 -10.95 9.76
N SER A 152 13.20 -11.92 10.30
CA SER A 152 13.67 -12.76 11.41
C SER A 152 14.80 -13.70 11.01
N SER A 153 14.90 -14.07 9.73
CA SER A 153 15.94 -14.97 9.20
C SER A 153 17.15 -14.25 8.60
N LEU A 154 17.06 -12.95 8.31
CA LEU A 154 18.16 -12.17 7.73
C LEU A 154 18.75 -11.18 8.74
N ASP A 155 19.99 -11.40 9.16
CA ASP A 155 20.68 -10.52 10.10
C ASP A 155 21.61 -9.53 9.41
N CYS A 156 21.07 -8.37 9.02
CA CYS A 156 21.87 -7.27 8.47
C CYS A 156 22.83 -6.70 9.54
N LYS A 157 24.14 -6.70 9.24
CA LYS A 157 25.21 -6.16 10.10
C LYS A 157 25.38 -4.65 9.91
N ASN A 158 26.22 -4.04 10.74
CA ASN A 158 26.64 -2.62 10.63
C ASN A 158 25.47 -1.62 10.48
N ASN A 159 24.38 -1.86 11.22
CA ASN A 159 23.14 -1.07 11.15
C ASN A 159 22.46 -1.06 9.76
N GLY A 160 22.74 -2.05 8.91
CA GLY A 160 21.99 -2.32 7.69
C GLY A 160 20.51 -2.57 7.98
N HIS A 161 19.65 -2.05 7.10
CA HIS A 161 18.20 -2.12 7.27
C HIS A 161 17.65 -3.35 6.57
N CYS A 162 16.96 -4.25 7.28
CA CYS A 162 16.25 -5.33 6.60
C CYS A 162 15.03 -4.77 5.86
N SER A 163 15.06 -4.84 4.53
CA SER A 163 13.99 -4.44 3.63
C SER A 163 13.34 -5.66 3.00
N VAL A 164 12.01 -5.64 2.93
CA VAL A 164 11.23 -6.68 2.26
C VAL A 164 10.84 -6.12 0.90
N ALA A 165 11.35 -6.72 -0.18
CA ALA A 165 10.87 -6.41 -1.51
C ALA A 165 9.47 -7.03 -1.67
N TRP A 166 8.45 -6.18 -1.69
CA TRP A 166 7.06 -6.61 -1.80
C TRP A 166 6.62 -6.96 -3.24
N ARG A 167 7.51 -6.84 -4.23
CA ARG A 167 7.25 -7.16 -5.64
C ARG A 167 8.13 -8.32 -6.08
N GLU A 168 7.52 -9.29 -6.77
CA GLU A 168 8.08 -10.49 -7.40
C GLU A 168 9.22 -11.17 -6.62
N ASN A 169 8.90 -12.30 -5.98
CA ASN A 169 9.70 -12.98 -4.96
C ASN A 169 9.86 -12.08 -3.74
N THR A 170 9.33 -12.50 -2.59
CA THR A 170 9.52 -11.80 -1.31
C THR A 170 10.98 -11.95 -0.88
N ASP A 171 11.88 -11.30 -1.62
CA ASP A 171 13.29 -11.29 -1.36
C ASP A 171 13.51 -10.34 -0.19
N VAL A 172 13.92 -10.94 0.92
CA VAL A 172 14.35 -10.21 2.09
C VAL A 172 15.80 -9.84 1.83
N THR A 173 16.09 -8.55 1.83
CA THR A 173 17.41 -8.01 1.53
C THR A 173 17.84 -7.02 2.61
N CYS A 174 19.14 -6.76 2.70
CA CYS A 174 19.66 -5.69 3.52
C CYS A 174 19.88 -4.44 2.68
N ASP A 175 19.18 -3.36 3.01
CA ASP A 175 19.47 -2.02 2.53
C ASP A 175 20.64 -1.44 3.34
N CYS A 176 21.81 -1.43 2.71
CA CYS A 176 23.05 -0.89 3.26
C CYS A 176 23.29 0.57 2.85
N SER A 177 22.38 1.22 2.12
CA SER A 177 22.59 2.56 1.53
C SER A 177 22.85 3.68 2.54
N ARG A 178 22.43 3.46 3.80
CA ARG A 178 22.66 4.37 4.93
C ARG A 178 23.87 3.98 5.79
N THR A 179 24.72 3.09 5.28
CA THR A 179 25.92 2.59 5.94
C THR A 179 27.13 2.77 5.02
N SER A 180 28.34 2.66 5.56
CA SER A 180 29.57 2.59 4.76
C SER A 180 29.85 1.20 4.18
N TYR A 181 28.94 0.25 4.41
CA TYR A 181 29.10 -1.15 4.02
C TYR A 181 28.18 -1.50 2.84
N THR A 182 28.51 -2.60 2.17
CA THR A 182 27.79 -3.16 1.03
C THR A 182 27.71 -4.68 1.16
N GLY A 183 27.22 -5.37 0.12
CA GLY A 183 27.00 -6.81 0.13
C GLY A 183 25.62 -7.19 0.69
N THR A 184 25.32 -8.49 0.68
CA THR A 184 23.99 -9.02 1.01
C THR A 184 23.58 -8.84 2.47
N ASP A 185 24.55 -8.73 3.38
CA ASP A 185 24.36 -8.62 4.83
C ASP A 185 25.04 -7.36 5.42
N CYS A 186 25.45 -6.41 4.56
CA CYS A 186 26.16 -5.19 4.93
C CYS A 186 27.48 -5.42 5.67
N THR A 187 28.26 -6.43 5.27
CA THR A 187 29.59 -6.72 5.85
C THR A 187 30.76 -6.30 4.97
N VAL A 188 30.53 -6.02 3.68
CA VAL A 188 31.59 -5.69 2.72
C VAL A 188 31.90 -4.20 2.82
N ASP A 189 33.04 -3.87 3.42
CA ASP A 189 33.57 -2.50 3.46
C ASP A 189 34.19 -2.13 2.11
N ASN A 190 33.63 -1.10 1.45
CA ASN A 190 34.19 -0.50 0.23
C ASN A 190 34.84 0.85 0.56
N GLY A 191 35.73 0.85 1.55
CA GLY A 191 36.54 2.01 1.92
C GLY A 191 37.58 2.35 0.85
N LEU A 192 37.90 3.64 0.75
CA LEU A 192 39.03 4.11 -0.05
C LEU A 192 40.31 4.05 0.78
N ASN A 193 41.28 3.24 0.34
CA ASN A 193 42.62 3.24 0.94
C ASN A 193 43.51 4.25 0.19
N LEU A 194 43.96 5.28 0.89
CA LEU A 194 44.84 6.31 0.36
C LEU A 194 46.28 6.01 0.77
N ALA A 195 47.12 5.71 -0.21
CA ALA A 195 48.57 5.58 0.00
C ALA A 195 49.20 6.94 0.32
N ALA A 196 50.43 6.92 0.85
CA ALA A 196 51.20 8.15 1.07
C ALA A 196 51.31 8.97 -0.23
N ASN A 197 51.06 10.28 -0.15
CA ASN A 197 51.06 11.22 -1.28
C ASN A 197 49.90 11.05 -2.29
N SER A 198 48.79 10.42 -1.92
CA SER A 198 47.58 10.39 -2.74
C SER A 198 46.53 11.40 -2.26
N GLN A 199 45.71 11.93 -3.20
CA GLN A 199 44.59 12.81 -2.89
C GLN A 199 43.32 12.34 -3.61
N PHE A 200 42.18 12.51 -2.96
CA PHE A 200 40.86 12.27 -3.54
C PHE A 200 40.09 13.58 -3.53
N THR A 201 39.63 14.02 -4.69
CA THR A 201 38.86 15.26 -4.84
C THR A 201 37.41 14.89 -5.18
N PHE A 202 36.48 15.31 -4.34
CA PHE A 202 35.05 15.16 -4.57
C PHE A 202 34.40 16.53 -4.67
N ASP A 203 33.79 16.82 -5.82
CA ASP A 203 33.03 18.04 -6.05
C ASP A 203 31.56 17.80 -5.65
N ILE A 204 31.16 18.41 -4.53
CA ILE A 204 29.84 18.25 -3.95
C ILE A 204 28.75 19.02 -4.70
N ASP A 205 29.11 20.11 -5.40
CA ASP A 205 28.15 21.01 -6.05
C ASP A 205 27.45 20.29 -7.23
N ARG A 206 28.18 19.40 -7.91
CA ARG A 206 27.64 18.55 -8.97
C ARG A 206 26.62 17.52 -8.48
N TYR A 207 26.67 17.12 -7.21
CA TYR A 207 25.71 16.17 -6.62
C TYR A 207 24.48 16.89 -6.06
N LEU A 208 24.69 18.02 -5.37
CA LEU A 208 23.60 18.81 -4.79
C LEU A 208 22.69 19.44 -5.85
N SER A 209 23.22 19.77 -7.03
CA SER A 209 22.39 20.24 -8.17
C SER A 209 21.31 19.24 -8.64
N ARG A 210 21.38 17.96 -8.23
CA ARG A 210 20.34 16.95 -8.51
C ARG A 210 19.25 16.86 -7.43
N TYR A 211 19.50 17.38 -6.24
CA TYR A 211 18.60 17.25 -5.07
C TYR A 211 18.03 18.57 -4.57
N ILE A 212 18.63 19.70 -4.97
CA ILE A 212 17.99 21.01 -4.80
C ILE A 212 16.88 21.09 -5.85
N LEU A 213 15.67 20.68 -5.44
CA LEU A 213 14.46 21.18 -6.06
C LEU A 213 14.56 22.71 -6.01
N THR A 214 14.69 23.32 -7.18
CA THR A 214 14.55 24.77 -7.34
C THR A 214 13.23 25.21 -6.67
N PRO A 215 13.23 26.33 -5.94
CA PRO A 215 12.03 26.85 -5.29
C PRO A 215 10.89 27.12 -6.28
#